data_AF-A0A6A6MQC5-F1
#
_entry.id   AF-A0A6A6MQC5-F1
#
_cell.length_a   1.000
_cell.length_b   1.000
_cell.length_c   1.000
_cell.angle_alpha   90.00
_cell.angle_beta   90.00
_cell.angle_gamma   90.00
#
_symmetry.space_group_name_H-M   'P 1'
#
loop_
_entity.id
_entity.type
_entity.pdbx_description
1 polymer ?
#
loop_
_entity_poly.entity_id
_entity_poly.type
_entity_poly.pdbx_seq_one_letter_code
_entity_poly.pdbx_strand_id
1 'polypeptide(L)'
;MAYLHFRHLIEKGLIPFKDESYLTNGHLDTVIDWIPGMKGIRLRDIPSFIRTTDPENFMLNFLISETERAQKASAIVLNTFDALEHEVLAALSSLPKLPYVYSIGSLQLLLNKVKDSGLKSIGSNLWKEESGCLDWLDSKEPNSVIYINFGSAIVTKREKLVEIAWGLANSNKNFLWVVRPNLVSGANAVLRRSL
;
A
#
# COMPACT_ATOMS: atom_id res chain seq x y z
N MET A 1 -11.33 0.42 5.91
CA MET A 1 -12.03 1.51 6.59
C MET A 1 -12.22 2.75 5.71
N ALA A 2 -11.17 3.49 5.35
CA ALA A 2 -11.27 4.77 4.62
C ALA A 2 -12.18 4.78 3.37
N TYR A 3 -12.14 3.73 2.53
CA TYR A 3 -12.98 3.64 1.32
C TYR A 3 -14.49 3.73 1.61
N LEU A 4 -14.95 3.21 2.77
CA LEU A 4 -16.37 3.28 3.18
C LEU A 4 -16.85 4.71 3.43
N HIS A 5 -15.92 5.67 3.54
CA HIS A 5 -16.21 7.06 3.85
C HIS A 5 -16.00 8.01 2.66
N PHE A 6 -15.73 7.49 1.46
CA PHE A 6 -15.56 8.34 0.26
C PHE A 6 -16.81 9.18 -0.04
N ARG A 7 -18.01 8.57 0.06
CA ARG A 7 -19.27 9.32 -0.10
C ARG A 7 -19.44 10.40 0.98
N HIS A 8 -19.08 10.11 2.23
CA HIS A 8 -19.16 11.08 3.32
C HIS A 8 -18.20 12.27 3.13
N LEU A 9 -17.03 12.06 2.48
CA LEU A 9 -16.13 13.15 2.12
C LEU A 9 -16.78 14.08 1.08
N ILE A 10 -17.55 13.54 0.12
CA ILE A 10 -18.32 14.33 -0.86
C ILE A 10 -19.47 15.08 -0.17
N GLU A 11 -20.25 14.40 0.66
CA GLU A 11 -21.38 14.98 1.39
C GLU A 11 -20.96 16.13 2.32
N LYS A 12 -19.74 16.04 2.86
CA LYS A 12 -19.12 17.10 3.69
C LYS A 12 -18.43 18.20 2.87
N GLY A 13 -18.45 18.12 1.54
CA GLY A 13 -17.81 19.11 0.65
C GLY A 13 -16.29 19.15 0.75
N LEU A 14 -15.66 18.07 1.22
CA LEU A 14 -14.20 17.97 1.31
C LEU A 14 -13.56 17.56 -0.02
N ILE A 15 -14.32 16.86 -0.88
CA ILE A 15 -13.93 16.47 -2.24
C ILE A 15 -15.16 16.55 -3.19
N PRO A 16 -14.97 16.65 -4.52
CA PRO A 16 -13.70 16.89 -5.21
C PRO A 16 -13.12 18.27 -4.84
N PHE A 17 -11.82 18.43 -5.04
CA PHE A 17 -11.17 19.71 -4.81
C PHE A 17 -11.54 20.73 -5.89
N LYS A 18 -11.53 22.02 -5.54
CA LYS A 18 -11.88 23.08 -6.48
C LYS A 18 -10.92 23.17 -7.68
N ASP A 19 -9.62 23.06 -7.39
CA ASP A 19 -8.53 23.19 -8.35
C ASP A 19 -7.26 22.55 -7.76
N GLU A 20 -6.19 22.43 -8.55
CA GLU A 20 -4.94 21.77 -8.14
C GLU A 20 -4.19 22.44 -6.98
N SER A 21 -4.63 23.60 -6.48
CA SER A 21 -3.99 24.25 -5.34
C SER A 21 -4.00 23.39 -4.07
N TYR A 22 -4.91 22.40 -3.97
CA TYR A 22 -4.95 21.45 -2.85
C TYR A 22 -3.61 20.71 -2.64
N LEU A 23 -2.77 20.61 -3.68
CA LEU A 23 -1.47 19.96 -3.62
C LEU A 23 -0.44 20.73 -2.78
N THR A 24 -0.62 22.05 -2.62
CA THR A 24 0.38 22.94 -1.99
C THR A 24 -0.18 23.84 -0.91
N ASN A 25 -1.50 24.08 -0.88
CA ASN A 25 -2.15 25.01 0.04
C ASN A 25 -2.38 24.46 1.46
N GLY A 26 -1.87 23.26 1.78
CA GLY A 26 -2.03 22.61 3.07
C GLY A 26 -3.41 21.97 3.30
N HIS A 27 -4.33 22.02 2.34
CA HIS A 27 -5.67 21.45 2.50
C HIS A 27 -5.63 19.94 2.77
N LEU A 28 -4.66 19.22 2.19
CA LEU A 28 -4.46 17.80 2.47
C LEU A 28 -4.03 17.48 3.92
N ASP A 29 -3.65 18.48 4.72
CA ASP A 29 -3.37 18.34 6.16
C ASP A 29 -4.61 18.42 7.04
N THR A 30 -5.78 18.66 6.44
CA THR A 30 -7.07 18.62 7.16
C THR A 30 -7.25 17.28 7.85
N VAL A 31 -7.40 17.32 9.17
CA VAL A 31 -7.65 16.15 10.02
C VAL A 31 -9.11 15.72 9.87
N ILE A 32 -9.32 14.41 9.76
CA ILE A 32 -10.63 13.78 9.67
C ILE A 32 -10.89 13.05 10.99
N ASP A 33 -11.64 13.68 11.88
CA ASP A 33 -11.90 13.22 13.25
C ASP A 33 -13.17 12.37 13.41
N TRP A 34 -13.98 12.28 12.36
CA TRP A 34 -15.29 11.62 12.38
C TRP A 34 -15.28 10.20 11.82
N ILE A 35 -14.14 9.67 11.36
CA ILE A 35 -14.03 8.27 10.92
C ILE A 35 -13.68 7.38 12.12
N PRO A 36 -14.57 6.46 12.54
CA PRO A 36 -14.29 5.56 13.66
C PRO A 36 -13.03 4.71 13.43
N GLY A 37 -12.21 4.52 14.47
CA GLY A 37 -10.98 3.73 14.39
C GLY A 37 -9.83 4.35 13.56
N MET A 38 -9.97 5.59 13.08
CA MET A 38 -8.93 6.28 12.30
C MET A 38 -8.57 7.65 12.90
N LYS A 39 -8.32 7.69 14.22
CA LYS A 39 -8.03 8.94 14.94
C LYS A 39 -6.78 9.64 14.37
N GLY A 40 -6.91 10.93 14.07
CA GLY A 40 -5.79 11.75 13.60
C GLY A 40 -5.41 11.55 12.13
N ILE A 41 -6.17 10.75 11.38
CA ILE A 41 -5.97 10.59 9.93
C ILE A 41 -6.18 11.95 9.23
N ARG A 42 -5.33 12.28 8.27
CA ARG A 42 -5.49 13.49 7.44
C ARG A 42 -5.98 13.11 6.05
N LEU A 43 -6.50 14.07 5.29
CA LEU A 43 -6.85 13.87 3.88
C LEU A 43 -5.69 13.27 3.05
N ARG A 44 -4.44 13.65 3.32
CA ARG A 44 -3.28 13.04 2.64
C ARG A 44 -3.09 11.54 2.94
N ASP A 45 -3.56 11.06 4.09
CA ASP A 45 -3.37 9.68 4.52
C ASP A 45 -4.50 8.75 4.00
N ILE A 46 -5.61 9.34 3.51
CA ILE A 46 -6.69 8.63 2.80
C ILE A 46 -6.20 8.18 1.41
N PRO A 47 -6.64 7.02 0.88
CA PRO A 47 -6.22 6.55 -0.44
C PRO A 47 -6.39 7.62 -1.52
N SER A 48 -5.37 7.81 -2.34
CA SER A 48 -5.20 8.99 -3.20
C SER A 48 -6.26 9.16 -4.29
N PHE A 49 -7.18 8.21 -4.46
CA PHE A 49 -8.32 8.32 -5.38
C PHE A 49 -9.26 9.48 -5.05
N ILE A 50 -9.22 10.01 -3.82
CA ILE A 50 -9.94 11.22 -3.45
C ILE A 50 -9.29 12.51 -3.99
N ARG A 51 -8.05 12.43 -4.49
CA ARG A 51 -7.24 13.58 -4.98
C ARG A 51 -7.61 13.91 -6.42
N THR A 52 -8.84 14.40 -6.60
CA THR A 52 -9.42 14.77 -7.88
C THR A 52 -10.12 16.12 -7.80
N THR A 53 -10.13 16.86 -8.90
CA THR A 53 -10.97 18.05 -9.10
C THR A 53 -12.20 17.75 -9.96
N ASP A 54 -12.25 16.56 -10.55
CA ASP A 54 -13.35 16.09 -11.38
C ASP A 54 -14.42 15.41 -10.50
N PRO A 55 -15.67 15.94 -10.46
CA PRO A 55 -16.78 15.31 -9.74
C PRO A 55 -17.21 13.98 -10.36
N GLU A 56 -16.93 13.74 -11.64
CA GLU A 56 -17.26 12.50 -12.35
C GLU A 56 -16.07 11.54 -12.44
N ASN A 57 -15.07 11.72 -11.57
CA ASN A 57 -13.86 10.92 -11.59
C ASN A 57 -14.19 9.42 -11.50
N PHE A 58 -13.84 8.70 -12.57
CA PHE A 58 -14.17 7.28 -12.72
C PHE A 58 -13.70 6.42 -11.53
N MET A 59 -12.46 6.58 -11.07
CA MET A 59 -11.90 5.73 -10.01
C MET A 59 -12.57 6.00 -8.66
N LEU A 60 -12.86 7.28 -8.35
CA LEU A 60 -13.60 7.64 -7.15
C LEU A 60 -15.01 7.02 -7.15
N ASN A 61 -15.75 7.21 -8.24
CA ASN A 61 -17.11 6.69 -8.39
C ASN A 61 -17.16 5.15 -8.41
N PHE A 62 -16.18 4.51 -9.06
CA PHE A 62 -16.01 3.07 -9.04
C PHE A 62 -15.83 2.54 -7.62
N LEU A 63 -14.92 3.13 -6.83
CA LEU A 63 -14.65 2.68 -5.47
C LEU A 63 -15.85 2.90 -4.54
N ILE A 64 -16.58 4.01 -4.68
CA ILE A 64 -17.84 4.25 -3.96
C ILE A 64 -18.83 3.11 -4.26
N SER A 65 -19.08 2.83 -5.54
CA SER A 65 -19.97 1.74 -5.98
C SER A 65 -19.55 0.36 -5.44
N GLU A 66 -18.27 0.02 -5.52
CA GLU A 66 -17.77 -1.27 -5.05
C GLU A 66 -17.86 -1.41 -3.53
N THR A 67 -17.64 -0.34 -2.76
CA THR A 67 -17.84 -0.39 -1.31
C THR A 67 -19.31 -0.53 -0.89
N GLU A 68 -20.24 0.05 -1.65
CA GLU A 68 -21.68 -0.18 -1.46
C GLU A 68 -22.10 -1.59 -1.84
N ARG A 69 -21.47 -2.16 -2.85
CA ARG A 69 -21.68 -3.56 -3.22
C ARG A 69 -21.14 -4.51 -2.16
N ALA A 70 -19.96 -4.22 -1.61
CA ALA A 70 -19.35 -5.02 -0.54
C ALA A 70 -20.23 -5.10 0.72
N GLN A 71 -21.02 -4.06 1.02
CA GLN A 71 -22.00 -4.07 2.11
C GLN A 71 -23.11 -5.13 1.92
N LYS A 72 -23.34 -5.60 0.69
CA LYS A 72 -24.34 -6.63 0.35
C LYS A 72 -23.76 -8.05 0.32
N ALA A 73 -22.45 -8.21 0.55
CA ALA A 73 -21.83 -9.52 0.60
C ALA A 73 -22.26 -10.29 1.85
N SER A 74 -22.13 -11.62 1.85
CA SER A 74 -22.37 -12.43 3.06
C SER A 74 -21.32 -12.21 4.14
N ALA A 75 -20.09 -11.88 3.73
CA ALA A 75 -18.97 -11.60 4.61
C ALA A 75 -17.88 -10.80 3.88
N ILE A 76 -17.04 -10.11 4.64
CA ILE A 76 -15.82 -9.46 4.18
C ILE A 76 -14.63 -10.15 4.84
N VAL A 77 -13.67 -10.60 4.02
CA VAL A 77 -12.46 -11.26 4.50
C VAL A 77 -11.28 -10.32 4.33
N LEU A 78 -10.59 -10.03 5.43
CA LEU A 78 -9.45 -9.12 5.47
C LEU A 78 -8.17 -9.89 5.80
N ASN A 79 -7.12 -9.64 5.02
CA ASN A 79 -5.78 -10.14 5.31
C ASN A 79 -5.08 -9.23 6.34
N THR A 80 -5.59 -9.25 7.55
CA THR A 80 -5.05 -8.56 8.74
C THR A 80 -5.40 -9.37 10.00
N PHE A 81 -4.94 -8.94 11.17
CA PHE A 81 -5.24 -9.59 12.45
C PHE A 81 -5.46 -8.56 13.55
N ASP A 82 -6.16 -8.97 14.61
CA ASP A 82 -6.61 -8.09 15.69
C ASP A 82 -5.49 -7.24 16.30
N ALA A 83 -4.38 -7.87 16.70
CA ALA A 83 -3.27 -7.14 17.33
C ALA A 83 -2.60 -6.07 16.42
N LEU A 84 -2.82 -6.10 15.10
CA LEU A 84 -2.30 -5.08 14.18
C LEU A 84 -3.25 -3.89 14.03
N GLU A 85 -4.56 -4.14 13.98
CA GLU A 85 -5.57 -3.14 13.58
C GLU A 85 -6.81 -3.16 14.49
N HIS A 86 -6.62 -3.42 15.79
CA HIS A 86 -7.72 -3.62 16.75
C HIS A 86 -8.79 -2.54 16.70
N GLU A 87 -8.41 -1.26 16.77
CA GLU A 87 -9.37 -0.13 16.74
C GLU A 87 -10.16 -0.07 15.42
N VAL A 88 -9.50 -0.35 14.29
CA VAL A 88 -10.12 -0.36 12.97
C VAL A 88 -11.08 -1.54 12.82
N LEU A 89 -10.69 -2.73 13.29
CA LEU A 89 -11.50 -3.95 13.23
C LEU A 89 -12.72 -3.87 14.15
N ALA A 90 -12.55 -3.31 15.35
CA ALA A 90 -13.66 -3.01 16.26
C ALA A 90 -14.62 -2.00 15.64
N ALA A 91 -14.10 -0.93 15.03
CA ALA A 91 -14.91 0.06 14.33
C ALA A 91 -15.68 -0.56 13.17
N LEU A 92 -15.03 -1.33 12.30
CA LEU A 92 -15.69 -2.04 11.19
C LEU A 92 -16.80 -2.97 11.69
N SER A 93 -16.54 -3.73 12.75
CA SER A 93 -17.53 -4.66 13.33
C SER A 93 -18.74 -3.94 13.95
N SER A 94 -18.58 -2.68 14.35
CA SER A 94 -19.68 -1.85 14.89
C SER A 94 -20.53 -1.17 13.81
N LEU A 95 -20.11 -1.17 12.54
CA LEU A 95 -20.84 -0.51 11.47
C LEU A 95 -22.08 -1.34 11.07
N PRO A 96 -23.30 -0.79 11.21
CA PRO A 96 -24.53 -1.56 11.05
C PRO A 96 -24.80 -2.03 9.62
N LYS A 97 -24.14 -1.41 8.62
CA LYS A 97 -24.29 -1.76 7.20
C LYS A 97 -23.29 -2.79 6.71
N LEU A 98 -22.30 -3.18 7.52
CA LEU A 98 -21.33 -4.18 7.10
C LEU A 98 -21.81 -5.58 7.48
N PRO A 99 -21.56 -6.58 6.60
CA PRO A 99 -21.72 -7.98 6.97
C PRO A 99 -20.62 -8.42 7.94
N TYR A 100 -20.60 -9.70 8.28
CA TYR A 100 -19.51 -10.26 9.10
C TYR A 100 -18.14 -9.95 8.52
N VAL A 101 -17.27 -9.35 9.32
CA VAL A 101 -15.89 -9.01 8.96
C VAL A 101 -14.96 -10.04 9.62
N TYR A 102 -14.22 -10.80 8.80
CA TYR A 102 -13.25 -11.78 9.27
C TYR A 102 -11.82 -11.32 8.98
N SER A 103 -11.04 -11.10 10.03
CA SER A 103 -9.60 -10.88 9.93
C SER A 103 -8.87 -12.23 9.97
N ILE A 104 -8.43 -12.73 8.81
CA ILE A 104 -7.78 -14.04 8.67
C ILE A 104 -6.27 -13.95 8.41
N GLY A 105 -5.70 -12.75 8.52
CA GLY A 105 -4.29 -12.51 8.24
C GLY A 105 -3.37 -12.85 9.43
N SER A 106 -2.06 -12.74 9.25
CA SER A 106 -1.38 -12.58 7.96
C SER A 106 -1.39 -13.90 7.18
N LEU A 107 -1.85 -13.87 5.92
CA LEU A 107 -1.85 -15.05 5.05
C LEU A 107 -0.47 -15.70 4.96
N GLN A 108 0.61 -14.90 4.93
CA GLN A 108 1.98 -15.42 4.87
C GLN A 108 2.33 -16.24 6.12
N LEU A 109 1.90 -15.80 7.31
CA LEU A 109 2.14 -16.54 8.56
C LEU A 109 1.30 -17.83 8.61
N LEU A 110 0.13 -17.81 7.99
CA LEU A 110 -0.72 -19.00 7.88
C LEU A 110 -0.12 -20.03 6.92
N LEU A 111 0.47 -19.60 5.80
CA LEU A 111 1.09 -20.52 4.82
C LEU A 111 2.17 -21.40 5.46
N ASN A 112 2.96 -20.86 6.39
CA ASN A 112 3.97 -21.64 7.12
C ASN A 112 3.39 -22.79 7.96
N LYS A 113 2.09 -22.75 8.27
CA LYS A 113 1.38 -23.79 9.05
C LYS A 113 0.67 -24.82 8.16
N VAL A 114 0.56 -24.57 6.85
CA VAL A 114 -0.11 -25.47 5.92
C VAL A 114 0.83 -26.63 5.57
N LYS A 115 0.38 -27.86 5.85
CA LYS A 115 1.17 -29.08 5.63
C LYS A 115 0.98 -29.71 4.24
N ASP A 116 0.10 -29.14 3.43
CA ASP A 116 -0.19 -29.64 2.08
C ASP A 116 0.95 -29.30 1.12
N SER A 117 1.65 -30.35 0.66
CA SER A 117 2.75 -30.23 -0.29
C SER A 117 2.31 -29.81 -1.69
N GLY A 118 1.05 -30.03 -2.07
CA GLY A 118 0.49 -29.63 -3.37
C GLY A 118 0.47 -28.11 -3.56
N LEU A 119 0.29 -27.36 -2.47
CA LEU A 119 0.26 -25.90 -2.49
C LEU A 119 1.64 -25.25 -2.70
N LYS A 120 2.74 -26.00 -2.53
CA LYS A 120 4.10 -25.50 -2.81
C LYS A 120 4.33 -25.14 -4.27
N SER A 121 3.51 -25.68 -5.18
CA SER A 121 3.53 -25.38 -6.61
C SER A 121 2.82 -24.07 -6.97
N ILE A 122 2.02 -23.50 -6.06
CA ILE A 122 1.31 -22.24 -6.26
C ILE A 122 2.29 -21.10 -5.95
N GLY A 123 3.12 -20.76 -6.93
CA GLY A 123 3.97 -19.57 -6.86
C GLY A 123 3.16 -18.29 -7.09
N SER A 124 3.45 -17.24 -6.32
CA SER A 124 2.91 -15.89 -6.53
C SER A 124 3.87 -14.97 -7.31
N ASN A 125 5.01 -15.50 -7.74
CA ASN A 125 6.06 -14.75 -8.41
C ASN A 125 5.77 -14.59 -9.91
N LEU A 126 5.72 -13.34 -10.36
CA LEU A 126 5.60 -13.00 -11.79
C LEU A 126 6.93 -13.15 -12.55
N TRP A 127 8.02 -13.47 -11.85
CA TRP A 127 9.39 -13.51 -12.37
C TRP A 127 10.13 -14.74 -11.83
N LYS A 128 11.13 -15.20 -12.58
CA LYS A 128 12.04 -16.26 -12.13
C LYS A 128 12.77 -15.81 -10.87
N GLU A 129 12.78 -16.67 -9.86
CA GLU A 129 13.49 -16.43 -8.61
C GLU A 129 15.01 -16.44 -8.83
N GLU A 130 15.70 -15.47 -8.23
CA GLU A 130 17.16 -15.35 -8.24
C GLU A 130 17.65 -15.54 -6.80
N SER A 131 18.36 -16.64 -6.54
CA SER A 131 18.80 -17.01 -5.18
C SER A 131 20.08 -16.32 -4.74
N GLY A 132 20.87 -15.72 -5.65
CA GLY A 132 22.18 -15.17 -5.32
C GLY A 132 22.15 -14.02 -4.31
N CYS A 133 21.01 -13.36 -4.12
CA CYS A 133 20.84 -12.36 -3.07
C CYS A 133 20.81 -12.98 -1.67
N LEU A 134 20.36 -14.23 -1.53
CA LEU A 134 20.33 -14.95 -0.26
C LEU A 134 21.76 -15.30 0.18
N ASP A 135 22.58 -15.82 -0.74
CA ASP A 135 23.99 -16.12 -0.46
C ASP A 135 24.75 -14.86 -0.01
N TRP A 136 24.45 -13.69 -0.60
CA TRP A 136 25.04 -12.42 -0.17
C TRP A 136 24.53 -11.99 1.22
N LEU A 137 23.25 -12.18 1.52
CA LEU A 137 22.67 -11.87 2.83
C LEU A 137 23.27 -12.75 3.95
N ASP A 138 23.50 -14.04 3.67
CA ASP A 138 24.10 -14.98 4.61
C ASP A 138 25.53 -14.60 5.02
N SER A 139 26.21 -13.78 4.20
CA SER A 139 27.54 -13.23 4.52
C SER A 139 27.54 -12.01 5.45
N LYS A 140 26.37 -11.48 5.83
CA LYS A 140 26.23 -10.24 6.60
C LYS A 140 25.78 -10.51 8.03
N GLU A 141 26.14 -9.58 8.92
CA GLU A 141 25.67 -9.63 10.31
C GLU A 141 24.14 -9.53 10.39
N PRO A 142 23.50 -10.20 11.37
CA PRO A 142 22.07 -10.10 11.58
C PRO A 142 21.61 -8.65 11.75
N ASN A 143 20.48 -8.29 11.13
CA ASN A 143 19.88 -6.94 11.20
C ASN A 143 20.79 -5.80 10.70
N SER A 144 21.81 -6.10 9.87
CA SER A 144 22.78 -5.10 9.37
C SER A 144 22.52 -4.59 7.94
N VAL A 145 21.53 -5.18 7.25
CA VAL A 145 21.23 -4.90 5.84
C VAL A 145 19.90 -4.17 5.70
N ILE A 146 19.90 -3.07 4.93
CA ILE A 146 18.67 -2.38 4.53
C ILE A 146 18.07 -3.09 3.32
N TYR A 147 16.83 -3.57 3.42
CA TYR A 147 16.09 -4.10 2.28
C TYR A 147 15.21 -3.01 1.63
N ILE A 148 15.35 -2.83 0.32
CA ILE A 148 14.56 -1.87 -0.46
C ILE A 148 13.87 -2.57 -1.63
N ASN A 149 12.55 -2.49 -1.68
CA ASN A 149 11.75 -2.99 -2.80
C ASN A 149 10.46 -2.17 -2.94
N PHE A 150 10.25 -1.56 -4.12
CA PHE A 150 9.06 -0.76 -4.44
C PHE A 150 7.93 -1.57 -5.10
N GLY A 151 8.06 -2.89 -5.15
CA GLY A 151 7.10 -3.77 -5.81
C GLY A 151 7.18 -3.69 -7.34
N SER A 152 6.14 -4.20 -8.00
CA SER A 152 6.05 -4.28 -9.46
C SER A 152 5.27 -3.13 -10.11
N ALA A 153 4.33 -2.52 -9.37
CA ALA A 153 3.35 -1.58 -9.91
C ALA A 153 3.84 -0.12 -9.92
N ILE A 154 4.86 0.21 -9.14
CA ILE A 154 5.35 1.59 -9.01
C ILE A 154 6.38 1.84 -10.11
N VAL A 155 6.15 2.88 -10.91
CA VAL A 155 7.15 3.49 -11.80
C VAL A 155 7.51 4.84 -11.21
N THR A 156 8.80 5.11 -11.04
CA THR A 156 9.30 6.38 -10.51
C THR A 156 10.16 7.10 -11.54
N LYS A 157 10.32 8.41 -11.36
CA LYS A 157 11.22 9.19 -12.20
C LYS A 157 12.68 8.87 -11.87
N ARG A 158 13.56 9.00 -12.87
CA ARG A 158 14.99 8.70 -12.73
C ARG A 158 15.65 9.52 -11.63
N GLU A 159 15.28 10.79 -11.50
CA GLU A 159 15.87 11.72 -10.53
C GLU A 159 15.66 11.22 -9.11
N LYS A 160 14.46 10.73 -8.79
CA LYS A 160 14.16 10.15 -7.47
C LYS A 160 14.97 8.89 -7.19
N LEU A 161 15.22 8.04 -8.19
CA LEU A 161 16.07 6.86 -8.01
C LEU A 161 17.52 7.24 -7.76
N VAL A 162 18.01 8.28 -8.44
CA VAL A 162 19.36 8.80 -8.22
C VAL A 162 19.52 9.32 -6.79
N GLU A 163 18.53 10.07 -6.28
CA GLU A 163 18.55 10.52 -4.88
C GLU A 163 18.55 9.35 -3.88
N ILE A 164 17.76 8.32 -4.13
CA ILE A 164 17.77 7.10 -3.29
C ILE A 164 19.13 6.41 -3.35
N ALA A 165 19.71 6.28 -4.54
CA ALA A 165 21.03 5.65 -4.73
C ALA A 165 22.12 6.39 -3.96
N TRP A 166 22.15 7.72 -4.06
CA TRP A 166 23.08 8.56 -3.30
C TRP A 166 22.86 8.47 -1.79
N GLY A 167 21.60 8.48 -1.34
CA GLY A 167 21.26 8.29 0.07
C GLY A 167 21.76 6.96 0.62
N LEU A 168 21.59 5.87 -0.15
CA LEU A 168 22.07 4.54 0.23
C LEU A 168 23.60 4.48 0.26
N ALA A 169 24.28 5.00 -0.77
CA ALA A 169 25.74 5.04 -0.82
C ALA A 169 26.34 5.83 0.36
N ASN A 170 25.73 6.98 0.70
CA ASN A 170 26.19 7.84 1.79
C ASN A 170 25.81 7.31 3.19
N SER A 171 24.90 6.34 3.28
CA SER A 171 24.49 5.76 4.57
C SER A 171 25.58 4.92 5.24
N ASN A 172 26.59 4.47 4.48
CA ASN A 172 27.61 3.51 4.91
C ASN A 172 27.02 2.21 5.51
N LYS A 173 25.80 1.83 5.09
CA LYS A 173 25.14 0.57 5.44
C LYS A 173 25.16 -0.38 4.26
N ASN A 174 25.20 -1.68 4.54
CA ASN A 174 24.90 -2.68 3.54
C ASN A 174 23.43 -2.54 3.13
N PHE A 175 23.14 -2.64 1.84
CA PHE A 175 21.77 -2.61 1.34
C PHE A 175 21.53 -3.63 0.24
N LEU A 176 20.34 -4.21 0.23
CA LEU A 176 19.81 -5.04 -0.85
C LEU A 176 18.67 -4.28 -1.51
N TRP A 177 18.91 -3.78 -2.72
CA TRP A 177 17.92 -3.01 -3.46
C TRP A 177 17.45 -3.75 -4.72
N VAL A 178 16.16 -4.09 -4.74
CA VAL A 178 15.52 -4.71 -5.91
C VAL A 178 15.18 -3.62 -6.94
N VAL A 179 16.01 -3.49 -7.97
CA VAL A 179 15.77 -2.57 -9.10
C VAL A 179 15.31 -3.36 -10.33
N ARG A 180 14.23 -2.91 -10.96
CA ARG A 180 13.67 -3.51 -12.17
C ARG A 180 13.95 -2.63 -13.39
N PRO A 181 14.16 -3.20 -14.59
CA PRO A 181 14.37 -2.42 -15.81
C PRO A 181 13.24 -1.41 -16.11
N ASN A 182 12.00 -1.77 -15.78
CA ASN A 182 10.81 -0.93 -16.01
C ASN A 182 10.52 0.06 -14.87
N LEU A 183 11.40 0.17 -13.87
CA LEU A 183 11.20 1.07 -12.72
C LEU A 183 11.30 2.55 -13.12
N VAL A 184 11.87 2.85 -14.28
CA VAL A 184 11.99 4.18 -14.88
C VAL A 184 11.12 4.28 -16.12
N SER A 185 10.29 5.32 -16.20
CA SER A 185 9.59 5.66 -17.44
C SER A 185 10.60 6.19 -18.48
N GLY A 186 10.73 5.51 -19.63
CA GLY A 186 11.30 6.10 -20.84
C GLY A 186 12.81 5.96 -21.11
N ALA A 187 13.58 5.14 -20.39
CA ALA A 187 14.95 4.80 -20.81
C ALA A 187 15.45 3.50 -20.19
N ASN A 188 16.25 2.73 -20.95
CA ASN A 188 17.02 1.58 -20.46
C ASN A 188 17.81 1.99 -19.20
N ALA A 189 17.33 1.58 -18.03
CA ALA A 189 17.99 1.82 -16.76
C ALA A 189 19.22 0.92 -16.63
N VAL A 190 20.35 1.34 -17.23
CA VAL A 190 21.65 0.77 -16.89
C VAL A 190 22.13 1.47 -15.62
N LEU A 191 21.73 0.96 -14.46
CA LEU A 191 22.52 1.16 -13.25
C LEU A 191 23.79 0.34 -13.42
N ARG A 192 24.94 1.01 -13.57
CA ARG A 192 26.22 0.29 -13.58
C ARG A 192 26.34 -0.46 -12.25
N ARG A 193 26.53 -1.79 -12.33
CA ARG A 193 27.01 -2.59 -11.21
C ARG A 193 28.42 -2.08 -10.88
N SER A 194 28.55 -1.31 -9.81
CA SER A 194 29.84 -1.16 -9.13
C SER A 194 30.00 -2.36 -8.20
N LEU A 195 31.07 -3.13 -8.45
CA LEU A 195 31.57 -4.22 -7.62
C LEU A 195 31.82 -3.76 -6.18
#